data_AF-A0A926PAC4-F1
#
_entry.id   AF-A0A926PAC4-F1
#
_cell.length_a   1.000
_cell.length_b   1.000
_cell.length_c   1.000
_cell.angle_alpha   90.00
_cell.angle_beta   90.00
_cell.angle_gamma   90.00
#
_symmetry.space_group_name_H-M   'P 1'
#
loop_
_entity.id
_entity.type
_entity.pdbx_description
1 polymer ?
#
loop_
_entity_poly.entity_id
_entity_poly.type
_entity_poly.pdbx_seq_one_letter_code
_entity_poly.pdbx_strand_id
1 'polypeptide(L)'
;MGKAWWVEIITKKPDCTYYFGPFVSHREAQLAQLGYLEDLEQERPQLIAIEIKQCQPKELTVFKDEWREKTYINISPDLSA
;
A
#
# COMPACT_ATOMS: atom_id res chain seq x y z
N MET A 1 5.81 -23.57 3.28
CA MET A 1 4.64 -23.89 2.42
C MET A 1 3.41 -23.36 3.14
N GLY A 2 2.41 -22.69 2.57
CA GLY A 2 2.20 -22.17 1.22
C GLY A 2 1.74 -20.70 1.28
N LYS A 3 1.64 -20.05 0.12
CA LYS A 3 1.23 -18.63 0.03
C LYS A 3 -0.30 -18.55 0.11
N ALA A 4 -0.82 -17.76 1.05
CA ALA A 4 -2.24 -17.45 1.13
C ALA A 4 -2.65 -16.52 -0.02
N TRP A 5 -3.95 -16.43 -0.29
CA TRP A 5 -4.49 -15.48 -1.26
C TRP A 5 -4.63 -14.11 -0.62
N TRP A 6 -4.27 -13.06 -1.36
CA TRP A 6 -4.34 -11.67 -0.94
C TRP A 6 -4.95 -10.84 -2.06
N VAL A 7 -5.69 -9.80 -1.68
CA VAL A 7 -6.13 -8.72 -2.57
C VAL A 7 -5.11 -7.60 -2.46
N GLU A 8 -4.41 -7.30 -3.54
CA GLU A 8 -3.53 -6.13 -3.68
C GLU A 8 -4.31 -5.00 -4.33
N ILE A 9 -4.39 -3.84 -3.68
CA ILE A 9 -5.06 -2.64 -4.20
C ILE A 9 -4.04 -1.51 -4.31
N ILE A 10 -3.87 -0.97 -5.51
CA ILE A 10 -2.97 0.16 -5.76
C ILE A 10 -3.79 1.44 -5.92
N THR A 11 -3.46 2.46 -5.14
CA THR A 11 -4.08 3.79 -5.18
C THR A 11 -3.07 4.85 -5.60
N LYS A 12 -3.54 5.97 -6.15
CA LYS A 12 -2.70 7.10 -6.60
C LYS A 12 -2.69 8.30 -5.67
N LYS A 13 -3.74 8.45 -4.85
CA LYS A 13 -3.87 9.57 -3.89
C LYS A 13 -4.54 9.06 -2.61
N PRO A 14 -3.78 8.70 -1.57
CA PRO A 14 -2.30 8.62 -1.54
C PRO A 14 -1.75 7.52 -2.48
N ASP A 15 -0.48 7.64 -2.90
CA ASP A 15 0.20 6.60 -3.72
C ASP A 15 0.59 5.44 -2.82
N CYS A 16 -0.25 4.41 -2.80
CA CYS A 16 -0.16 3.31 -1.83
C CYS A 16 -0.50 1.98 -2.48
N THR A 17 0.02 0.92 -1.87
CA THR A 17 -0.39 -0.46 -2.14
C THR A 17 -0.90 -1.08 -0.85
N TYR A 18 -2.16 -1.48 -0.84
CA TYR A 18 -2.80 -2.20 0.25
C TYR A 18 -2.84 -3.69 -0.03
N TYR A 19 -2.61 -4.52 0.99
CA TYR A 19 -2.76 -5.97 0.93
C TYR A 19 -3.80 -6.43 1.95
N PHE A 20 -4.91 -7.01 1.48
CA PHE A 20 -5.97 -7.56 2.32
C PHE A 20 -5.97 -9.08 2.27
N GLY A 21 -6.11 -9.72 3.42
CA GLY A 21 -6.01 -11.17 3.61
C GLY A 21 -5.42 -11.50 4.98
N PRO A 22 -4.89 -12.73 5.18
CA PRO A 22 -4.82 -13.83 4.21
C PRO A 22 -6.18 -14.52 3.99
N PHE A 23 -6.45 -14.94 2.76
CA PHE A 23 -7.62 -15.76 2.41
C PHE A 23 -7.23 -17.21 2.10
N VAL A 24 -8.12 -18.14 2.43
CA VAL A 24 -7.92 -19.57 2.17
C VAL A 24 -8.10 -19.92 0.70
N SER A 25 -8.84 -19.10 -0.06
CA SER A 25 -9.08 -19.31 -1.49
C SER A 25 -9.17 -18.01 -2.29
N HIS A 26 -8.92 -18.10 -3.61
CA HIS A 26 -9.14 -16.98 -4.54
C HIS A 26 -10.61 -16.50 -4.51
N ARG A 27 -11.57 -17.43 -4.41
CA ARG A 27 -13.00 -17.09 -4.38
C ARG A 27 -13.38 -16.29 -3.15
N GLU A 28 -12.82 -16.63 -1.99
CA GLU A 28 -13.03 -15.87 -0.76
C GLU A 28 -12.46 -14.45 -0.89
N ALA A 29 -11.25 -14.32 -1.44
CA ALA A 29 -10.65 -13.02 -1.74
C ALA A 29 -11.52 -12.18 -2.69
N GLN A 30 -12.10 -12.79 -3.74
CA GLN A 30 -13.00 -12.10 -4.67
C GLN A 30 -14.28 -11.59 -4.00
N LEU A 31 -14.87 -12.39 -3.10
CA LEU A 31 -16.07 -11.98 -2.38
C LEU A 31 -15.79 -10.84 -1.40
N ALA A 32 -14.62 -10.87 -0.74
CA ALA A 32 -14.20 -9.84 0.20
C ALA A 32 -13.76 -8.54 -0.48
N GLN A 33 -13.17 -8.63 -1.69
CA GLN A 33 -12.64 -7.49 -2.45
C GLN A 33 -13.65 -6.36 -2.62
N LEU A 34 -14.93 -6.68 -2.84
CA LEU A 34 -15.96 -5.67 -3.07
C LEU A 34 -16.12 -4.72 -1.89
N GLY A 35 -16.12 -5.25 -0.65
CA GLY A 35 -16.23 -4.42 0.55
C GLY A 35 -15.06 -3.46 0.70
N TYR A 36 -13.83 -3.90 0.38
CA TYR A 36 -12.66 -3.02 0.42
C TYR A 36 -12.72 -1.90 -0.62
N LEU A 37 -13.32 -2.15 -1.79
CA LEU A 37 -13.51 -1.12 -2.80
C LEU A 37 -14.57 -0.11 -2.40
N GLU A 38 -15.67 -0.57 -1.82
CA GLU A 38 -16.73 0.30 -1.29
C GLU A 38 -16.20 1.22 -0.19
N ASP A 39 -15.41 0.67 0.75
CA ASP A 39 -14.77 1.43 1.82
C ASP A 39 -13.78 2.46 1.26
N LEU A 40 -12.93 2.03 0.31
CA LEU A 40 -11.98 2.93 -0.34
C LEU A 40 -12.71 4.02 -1.12
N GLU A 41 -13.75 3.74 -1.89
CA GLU A 41 -14.47 4.73 -2.68
C GLU A 41 -14.99 5.91 -1.83
N GLN A 42 -15.41 5.67 -0.59
CA GLN A 42 -15.84 6.70 0.36
C GLN A 42 -14.71 7.68 0.72
N GLU A 43 -13.46 7.20 0.76
CA GLU A 43 -12.27 8.02 1.03
C GLU A 43 -11.74 8.76 -0.22
N ARG A 44 -12.36 8.56 -1.39
CA ARG A 44 -11.97 9.11 -2.71
C ARG A 44 -10.50 8.86 -3.15
N PRO A 45 -9.85 7.74 -2.83
CA PRO A 45 -8.58 7.39 -3.42
C PRO A 45 -8.76 7.14 -4.91
N GLN A 46 -7.81 7.62 -5.69
CA GLN A 46 -7.76 7.33 -7.11
C GLN A 46 -7.24 5.90 -7.31
N LEU A 47 -8.15 4.94 -7.45
CA LEU A 47 -7.81 3.54 -7.70
C LEU A 47 -7.02 3.39 -9.02
N ILE A 48 -5.89 2.68 -8.99
CA ILE A 48 -5.05 2.38 -10.16
C ILE A 48 -5.28 0.95 -10.62
N ALA A 49 -5.20 -0.02 -9.71
CA ALA A 49 -5.26 -1.43 -10.04
C ALA A 49 -5.70 -2.28 -8.85
N ILE A 50 -6.25 -3.45 -9.15
CA ILE A 50 -6.52 -4.48 -8.15
C ILE A 50 -6.08 -5.83 -8.70
N GLU A 51 -5.39 -6.61 -7.88
CA GLU A 51 -4.95 -7.95 -8.23
C GLU A 51 -5.21 -8.92 -7.08
N ILE A 52 -5.72 -10.12 -7.38
CA ILE A 52 -5.79 -11.21 -6.40
C ILE A 52 -4.66 -12.18 -6.70
N LYS A 53 -3.75 -12.37 -5.74
CA LYS A 53 -2.59 -13.23 -5.92
C LYS A 53 -2.21 -14.01 -4.68
N GLN A 54 -1.48 -15.10 -4.89
CA GLN A 54 -0.82 -15.81 -3.80
C GLN A 54 0.51 -15.14 -3.47
N CYS A 55 0.59 -14.51 -2.30
CA CYS A 55 1.80 -13.85 -1.83
C CYS A 55 1.94 -13.92 -0.31
N GLN A 56 3.00 -13.29 0.20
CA GLN A 56 3.23 -13.09 1.64
C GLN A 56 3.76 -11.67 1.79
N PRO A 57 2.87 -10.67 1.91
CA PRO A 57 3.28 -9.28 2.06
C PRO A 57 4.08 -9.12 3.36
N LYS A 58 5.15 -8.32 3.29
CA LYS A 58 5.93 -7.94 4.49
C LYS A 58 5.22 -6.85 5.30
N GLU A 59 4.47 -6.01 4.61
CA GLU A 59 3.71 -4.88 5.14
C GLU A 59 2.34 -4.86 4.46
N LEU A 60 1.29 -4.49 5.20
CA LEU A 60 -0.09 -4.48 4.69
C LEU A 60 -0.43 -3.19 3.96
N THR A 61 0.30 -2.12 4.23
CA THR A 61 0.18 -0.83 3.54
C THR A 61 1.57 -0.35 3.19
N VAL A 62 1.84 -0.16 1.90
CA VAL A 62 3.13 0.30 1.39
C VAL A 62 2.92 1.62 0.68
N PHE A 63 3.49 2.70 1.22
CA PHE A 63 3.46 4.02 0.58
C PHE A 63 4.57 4.12 -0.46
N LYS A 64 4.23 4.58 -1.67
CA LYS A 64 5.20 4.85 -2.74
C LYS A 64 5.72 6.27 -2.55
N ASP A 65 6.79 6.36 -1.77
CA ASP A 65 7.48 7.59 -1.36
C ASP A 65 6.57 8.64 -0.69
N GLU A 66 6.40 8.47 0.62
CA GLU A 66 6.30 9.62 1.50
C GLU A 66 7.58 10.44 1.31
N TRP A 67 7.44 11.74 1.07
CA TRP A 67 8.54 12.67 1.24
C TRP A 67 9.16 12.46 2.62
N ARG A 68 10.25 11.68 2.71
CA ARG A 68 11.29 12.03 3.67
C ARG A 68 11.78 13.38 3.17
N GLU A 69 11.32 14.46 3.80
CA GLU A 69 12.17 15.64 3.92
C GLU A 69 13.53 15.12 4.40
N LYS A 70 14.46 14.93 3.46
CA LYS A 70 15.86 15.11 3.74
C LYS A 70 15.94 16.59 4.10
N THR A 71 15.65 16.93 5.35
CA THR A 71 16.14 18.16 5.93
C THR A 71 17.65 18.09 5.71
N TYR A 72 18.11 18.83 4.72
CA TYR A 72 19.51 19.20 4.56
C TYR A 72 19.86 19.95 5.84
N ILE A 73 20.26 19.22 6.88
CA ILE A 73 21.02 19.85 7.94
C ILE A 73 22.40 20.12 7.32
N ASN A 74 22.49 21.26 6.63
CA ASN A 74 23.74 21.99 6.50
C ASN A 74 24.16 22.36 7.93
N ILE A 75 24.77 21.43 8.67
CA ILE A 75 25.80 21.83 9.61
C ILE A 75 27.04 22.03 8.74
N SER A 76 27.16 23.19 8.09
CA SER A 76 28.48 23.75 7.87
C SER A 76 28.86 24.39 9.20
N PRO A 77 29.77 23.81 10.01
CA PRO A 77 30.41 24.60 11.04
C PRO A 77 31.33 25.58 10.33
N ASP A 78 30.91 26.83 10.33
CA ASP A 78 31.77 28.00 10.54
C ASP A 78 33.21 27.95 10.00
N LEU A 79 33.47 28.77 8.98
CA LEU A 79 34.68 29.60 8.98
C LEU A 79 34.28 31.01 8.55
N SER A 80 33.79 31.77 9.53
CA SER A 80 33.88 33.21 9.58
C SER A 80 35.07 33.62 10.46
N ALA A 81 36.27 33.74 9.86
CA ALA A 81 37.36 34.62 10.26
C ALA A 81 38.52 34.52 9.25
#